data_AF-A0AAW2IY61-F1
#
_entry.id   AF-A0AAW2IY61-F1
#
_cell.length_a   1.000
_cell.length_b   1.000
_cell.length_c   1.000
_cell.angle_alpha   90.00
_cell.angle_beta   90.00
_cell.angle_gamma   90.00
#
_symmetry.space_group_name_H-M   'P 1'
#
loop_
_entity.id
_entity.type
_entity.pdbx_description
1 polymer ?
#
loop_
_entity_poly.entity_id
_entity_poly.type
_entity_poly.pdbx_seq_one_letter_code
_entity_poly.pdbx_strand_id
1 'polypeptide(L)'
;MGSLLFRRRLSRTLLTGIYCGPLRLLAWEIAQRMNKAKVPCDLITGQEREEVDGAKHKAVTVEMADVTSEYSCAVVDEIQMLGCRTRGFSFTRALLGIAADELHLCGDAAAVPLIQEILKATEDNVKVQYYERLSPLVPLKLPLGSFANIRNGDCIVAFSRFEIYKIKRQIERERKHLCSVVYGSLPPETRTRQATMFNDENSDFDVLVASDAIGMQAGLFPNFDLLFLYSRLHATSGLYQILTLHREMFNLHPGCFRIHLVPTVDSISTTYMQNKLSFYTLIFIGVVLLCLVSVAMIGSLWDVRNLVPEICDLQEMINLQILRAFCGEREVVKNYFIADCEQMMKVAAVIDELPINLNDKYLFAMSPVDMDDDISSQGLTQFAQSYSKTRIVRLKEIFTPGTLKVPKSHHALKELESIHKVLDLYVWLSFHLEDSFPDRELAASQKAICSMWVYMDLSFLAYMTFNM
;
A
#
# COMPACT_ATOMS: atom_id res chain seq x y z
N MET A 1 -14.73 -1.37 -9.57
CA MET A 1 -15.88 -2.03 -10.26
C MET A 1 -16.13 -3.44 -9.72
N GLY A 2 -15.09 -4.12 -9.22
CA GLY A 2 -15.19 -5.42 -8.51
C GLY A 2 -16.19 -5.44 -7.36
N SER A 3 -16.27 -4.39 -6.53
CA SER A 3 -17.23 -4.32 -5.40
C SER A 3 -18.71 -4.32 -5.81
N LEU A 4 -19.06 -3.72 -6.95
CA LEU A 4 -20.42 -3.70 -7.50
C LEU A 4 -20.80 -5.02 -8.19
N LEU A 5 -19.84 -5.69 -8.83
CA LEU A 5 -19.99 -7.03 -9.39
C LEU A 5 -20.13 -8.08 -8.28
N PHE A 6 -19.26 -8.01 -7.27
CA PHE A 6 -19.29 -8.84 -6.06
C PHE A 6 -20.65 -8.71 -5.35
N ARG A 7 -21.10 -7.47 -5.10
CA ARG A 7 -22.42 -7.22 -4.47
C ARG A 7 -23.60 -7.70 -5.33
N ARG A 8 -23.58 -7.50 -6.66
CA ARG A 8 -24.67 -7.94 -7.54
C ARG A 8 -24.78 -9.47 -7.60
N ARG A 9 -23.66 -10.20 -7.61
CA ARG A 9 -23.68 -11.68 -7.70
C ARG A 9 -23.91 -12.38 -6.36
N LEU A 10 -23.39 -11.84 -5.26
CA LEU A 10 -23.60 -12.41 -3.92
C LEU A 10 -25.03 -12.26 -3.38
N SER A 11 -25.88 -11.45 -4.03
CA SER A 11 -27.30 -11.36 -3.70
C SER A 11 -28.12 -12.63 -4.02
N ARG A 12 -27.50 -13.62 -4.69
CA ARG A 12 -28.05 -14.97 -4.83
C ARG A 12 -27.51 -15.84 -3.68
N THR A 13 -28.42 -16.24 -2.80
CA THR A 13 -28.24 -17.08 -1.60
C THR A 13 -27.16 -18.17 -1.67
N LEU A 14 -26.34 -18.27 -0.60
CA LEU A 14 -25.40 -19.35 -0.20
C LEU A 14 -23.95 -19.37 -0.72
N LEU A 15 -23.50 -18.36 -1.48
CA LEU A 15 -22.14 -18.34 -2.04
C LEU A 15 -21.07 -17.89 -1.01
N THR A 16 -19.91 -18.55 -0.99
CA THR A 16 -18.71 -18.10 -0.25
C THR A 16 -17.87 -17.18 -1.14
N GLY A 17 -17.16 -16.21 -0.56
CA GLY A 17 -16.31 -15.35 -1.40
C GLY A 17 -15.17 -14.63 -0.69
N ILE A 18 -14.16 -14.27 -1.47
CA ILE A 18 -12.97 -13.58 -1.00
C ILE A 18 -12.67 -12.35 -1.85
N TYR A 19 -12.45 -11.21 -1.20
CA TYR A 19 -11.93 -9.99 -1.82
C TYR A 19 -10.47 -9.81 -1.41
N CYS A 20 -9.58 -9.66 -2.39
CA CYS A 20 -8.15 -9.44 -2.21
C CYS A 20 -7.78 -8.03 -2.69
N GLY A 21 -7.51 -7.13 -1.74
CA GLY A 21 -7.12 -5.75 -2.01
C GLY A 21 -5.60 -5.53 -1.91
N PRO A 22 -5.05 -4.55 -2.65
CA PRO A 22 -3.63 -4.16 -2.56
C PRO A 22 -3.29 -3.42 -1.26
N LEU A 23 -4.29 -2.98 -0.49
CA LEU A 23 -4.14 -2.09 0.65
C LEU A 23 -5.08 -2.49 1.79
N ARG A 24 -4.58 -2.35 3.03
CA ARG A 24 -5.37 -2.51 4.25
C ARG A 24 -6.68 -1.72 4.21
N LEU A 25 -6.58 -0.49 3.71
CA LEU A 25 -7.70 0.45 3.64
C LEU A 25 -8.85 -0.05 2.76
N LEU A 26 -8.53 -0.66 1.62
CA LEU A 26 -9.52 -1.22 0.70
C LEU A 26 -10.16 -2.48 1.28
N ALA A 27 -9.36 -3.35 1.91
CA ALA A 27 -9.89 -4.52 2.62
C ALA A 27 -10.89 -4.10 3.72
N TRP A 28 -10.52 -3.10 4.53
CA TRP A 28 -11.39 -2.52 5.55
C TRP A 28 -12.67 -1.91 4.95
N GLU A 29 -12.54 -1.08 3.90
CA GLU A 29 -13.67 -0.44 3.23
C GLU A 29 -14.69 -1.46 2.70
N ILE A 30 -14.21 -2.55 2.09
CA ILE A 30 -15.07 -3.62 1.59
C ILE A 30 -15.73 -4.37 2.74
N ALA A 31 -15.00 -4.74 3.79
CA ALA A 31 -15.56 -5.39 4.98
C ALA A 31 -16.69 -4.55 5.59
N GLN A 32 -16.44 -3.26 5.83
CA GLN A 32 -17.42 -2.34 6.40
C GLN A 32 -18.65 -2.18 5.51
N ARG A 33 -18.46 -2.04 4.18
CA ARG A 33 -19.58 -1.94 3.23
C ARG A 33 -20.43 -3.20 3.19
N MET A 34 -19.81 -4.39 3.22
CA MET A 34 -20.50 -5.69 3.24
C MET A 34 -21.33 -5.85 4.51
N ASN A 35 -20.70 -5.63 5.67
CA ASN A 35 -21.36 -5.75 6.97
C ASN A 35 -22.49 -4.73 7.12
N LYS A 36 -22.31 -3.48 6.66
CA LYS A 36 -23.38 -2.46 6.60
C LYS A 36 -24.53 -2.89 5.68
N ALA A 37 -24.25 -3.65 4.63
CA ALA A 37 -25.25 -4.24 3.74
C ALA A 37 -25.87 -5.54 4.29
N LYS A 38 -25.58 -5.93 5.53
CA LYS A 38 -26.03 -7.17 6.19
C LYS A 38 -25.53 -8.44 5.50
N VAL A 39 -24.35 -8.39 4.88
CA VAL A 39 -23.63 -9.55 4.36
C VAL A 39 -22.43 -9.79 5.29
N PRO A 40 -22.49 -10.80 6.18
CA PRO A 40 -21.41 -11.08 7.12
C PRO A 40 -20.07 -11.32 6.41
N CYS A 41 -19.08 -10.50 6.76
CA CYS A 41 -17.75 -10.48 6.15
C CYS A 41 -16.67 -10.28 7.20
N ASP A 42 -15.68 -11.19 7.22
CA ASP A 42 -14.47 -11.04 8.01
C ASP A 42 -13.55 -10.00 7.37
N LEU A 43 -12.75 -9.32 8.21
CA LEU A 43 -11.62 -8.50 7.80
C LEU A 43 -10.32 -9.18 8.23
N ILE A 44 -9.45 -9.51 7.29
CA ILE A 44 -8.16 -10.15 7.59
C ILE A 44 -7.03 -9.39 6.87
N THR A 45 -6.20 -8.71 7.64
CA THR A 45 -4.97 -8.08 7.17
C THR A 45 -3.78 -8.61 7.96
N GLY A 46 -2.55 -8.25 7.59
CA GLY A 46 -1.37 -8.65 8.36
C GLY A 46 -1.33 -8.09 9.79
N GLN A 47 -2.12 -7.07 10.11
CA GLN A 47 -2.07 -6.34 11.38
C GLN A 47 -3.42 -6.25 12.09
N GLU A 48 -4.50 -6.69 11.47
CA GLU A 48 -5.86 -6.61 12.00
C GLU A 48 -6.65 -7.84 11.56
N ARG A 49 -7.41 -8.41 12.50
CA ARG A 49 -8.31 -9.54 12.25
C ARG A 49 -9.61 -9.29 12.99
N GLU A 50 -10.69 -9.11 12.24
CA GLU A 50 -12.04 -8.98 12.77
C GLU A 50 -12.89 -10.11 12.18
N GLU A 51 -13.35 -11.01 13.05
CA GLU A 51 -14.20 -12.13 12.67
C GLU A 51 -15.64 -11.81 13.02
N VAL A 52 -16.56 -12.03 12.07
CA VAL A 52 -17.99 -11.80 12.24
C VAL A 52 -18.69 -13.14 12.33
N ASP A 53 -19.54 -13.32 13.34
CA ASP A 53 -20.26 -14.58 13.52
C ASP A 53 -21.09 -14.96 12.29
N GLY A 54 -20.93 -16.21 11.84
CA GLY A 54 -21.57 -16.72 10.62
C GLY A 54 -21.03 -16.15 9.29
N ALA A 55 -19.88 -15.46 9.29
CA ALA A 55 -19.26 -14.97 8.06
C ALA A 55 -18.89 -16.10 7.09
N LYS A 56 -19.27 -15.90 5.83
CA LYS A 56 -18.90 -16.75 4.68
C LYS A 56 -18.06 -15.99 3.65
N HIS A 57 -17.80 -14.72 3.94
CA HIS A 57 -17.05 -13.83 3.08
C HIS A 57 -15.86 -13.27 3.84
N LYS A 58 -14.77 -13.03 3.11
CA LYS A 58 -13.54 -12.46 3.67
C LYS A 58 -13.10 -11.29 2.81
N ALA A 59 -12.79 -10.17 3.44
CA ALA A 59 -12.08 -9.06 2.81
C ALA A 59 -10.66 -9.02 3.36
N VAL A 60 -9.69 -9.20 2.47
CA VAL A 60 -8.30 -9.43 2.85
C VAL A 60 -7.35 -8.54 2.07
N THR A 61 -6.18 -8.26 2.65
CA THR A 61 -5.02 -7.86 1.82
C THR A 61 -4.57 -9.05 1.00
N VAL A 62 -4.13 -8.82 -0.25
CA VAL A 62 -3.75 -9.91 -1.18
C VAL A 62 -2.70 -10.87 -0.61
N GLU A 63 -1.77 -10.37 0.22
CA GLU A 63 -0.77 -11.17 0.95
C GLU A 63 -1.41 -12.23 1.86
N MET A 64 -2.58 -11.90 2.44
CA MET A 64 -3.31 -12.75 3.38
C MET A 64 -4.38 -13.60 2.69
N ALA A 65 -4.39 -13.63 1.35
CA ALA A 65 -5.31 -14.48 0.59
C ALA A 65 -5.10 -15.95 0.96
N ASP A 66 -6.17 -16.61 1.36
CA ASP A 66 -6.19 -18.05 1.60
C ASP A 66 -6.42 -18.77 0.26
N VAL A 67 -5.42 -19.53 -0.17
CA VAL A 67 -5.37 -20.29 -1.42
C VAL A 67 -5.68 -21.78 -1.20
N THR A 68 -6.05 -22.17 0.03
CA THR A 68 -6.33 -23.56 0.41
C THR A 68 -7.82 -23.85 0.53
N SER A 69 -8.62 -22.82 0.86
CA SER A 69 -10.08 -22.92 0.90
C SER A 69 -10.70 -22.73 -0.49
N GLU A 70 -11.87 -23.35 -0.68
CA GLU A 70 -12.67 -23.20 -1.89
C GLU A 70 -13.68 -22.03 -1.76
N TYR A 71 -13.79 -21.23 -2.81
CA TYR A 71 -14.69 -20.08 -2.88
C TYR A 71 -15.62 -20.17 -4.08
N SER A 72 -16.87 -19.73 -3.94
CA SER A 72 -17.74 -19.62 -5.11
C SER A 72 -17.37 -18.40 -5.98
N CYS A 73 -16.80 -17.36 -5.40
CA CYS A 73 -16.39 -16.16 -6.12
C CYS A 73 -15.18 -15.49 -5.44
N ALA A 74 -14.18 -15.13 -6.22
CA ALA A 74 -13.04 -14.35 -5.75
C ALA A 74 -12.90 -13.04 -6.54
N VAL A 75 -12.36 -12.00 -5.89
CA VAL A 75 -12.05 -10.72 -6.53
C VAL A 75 -10.62 -10.34 -6.18
N VAL A 76 -9.78 -10.11 -7.19
CA VAL A 76 -8.45 -9.53 -7.01
C VAL A 76 -8.47 -8.12 -7.62
N ASP A 77 -8.27 -7.12 -6.77
CA ASP A 77 -8.28 -5.71 -7.15
C ASP A 77 -6.86 -5.22 -7.50
N GLU A 78 -6.76 -4.21 -8.37
CA GLU A 78 -5.49 -3.68 -8.89
C GLU A 78 -4.55 -4.76 -9.46
N ILE A 79 -5.07 -5.68 -10.28
CA ILE A 79 -4.33 -6.85 -10.77
C ILE A 79 -3.01 -6.50 -11.47
N GLN A 80 -2.87 -5.31 -12.07
CA GLN A 80 -1.62 -4.84 -12.68
C GLN A 80 -0.44 -4.80 -11.71
N MET A 81 -0.70 -4.82 -10.39
CA MET A 81 0.31 -4.95 -9.34
C MET A 81 1.11 -6.25 -9.41
N LEU A 82 0.70 -7.25 -10.22
CA LEU A 82 1.54 -8.41 -10.58
C LEU A 82 2.92 -8.02 -11.14
N GLY A 83 3.04 -6.83 -11.73
CA GLY A 83 4.29 -6.30 -12.27
C GLY A 83 5.16 -5.60 -11.24
N CYS A 84 4.66 -5.43 -10.00
CA CYS A 84 5.40 -4.78 -8.92
C CYS A 84 6.60 -5.63 -8.50
N ARG A 85 7.78 -5.02 -8.47
CA ARG A 85 9.02 -5.74 -8.15
C ARG A 85 9.05 -6.31 -6.74
N THR A 86 8.49 -5.61 -5.77
CA THR A 86 8.59 -5.99 -4.36
C THR A 86 7.39 -6.78 -3.86
N ARG A 87 6.19 -6.52 -4.40
CA ARG A 87 4.93 -7.11 -3.90
C ARG A 87 4.17 -7.98 -4.90
N GLY A 88 4.56 -7.96 -6.19
CA GLY A 88 3.80 -8.62 -7.24
C GLY A 88 3.64 -10.12 -7.06
N PHE A 89 4.56 -10.77 -6.33
CA PHE A 89 4.49 -12.21 -6.04
C PHE A 89 3.20 -12.61 -5.32
N SER A 90 2.64 -11.71 -4.49
CA SER A 90 1.38 -11.97 -3.78
C SER A 90 0.19 -11.98 -4.73
N PHE A 91 0.21 -11.11 -5.75
CA PHE A 91 -0.80 -11.10 -6.81
C PHE A 91 -0.69 -12.32 -7.71
N THR A 92 0.53 -12.74 -8.06
CA THR A 92 0.75 -13.97 -8.82
C THR A 92 0.26 -15.20 -8.05
N ARG A 93 0.54 -15.27 -6.75
CA ARG A 93 0.01 -16.31 -5.85
C ARG A 93 -1.52 -16.29 -5.79
N ALA A 94 -2.14 -15.11 -5.71
CA ALA A 94 -3.59 -14.99 -5.70
C ALA A 94 -4.21 -15.41 -7.05
N LEU A 95 -3.61 -15.00 -8.16
CA LEU A 95 -4.06 -15.31 -9.53
C LEU A 95 -4.03 -16.82 -9.80
N LEU A 96 -2.94 -17.51 -9.43
CA LEU A 96 -2.74 -18.92 -9.73
C LEU A 96 -3.21 -19.87 -8.62
N GLY A 97 -3.37 -19.37 -7.40
CA GLY A 97 -3.61 -20.21 -6.22
C GLY A 97 -5.03 -20.14 -5.66
N ILE A 98 -5.80 -19.08 -5.91
CA ILE A 98 -7.15 -19.00 -5.35
C ILE A 98 -8.06 -20.03 -6.04
N ALA A 99 -8.51 -21.02 -5.28
CA ALA A 99 -9.50 -21.99 -5.72
C ALA A 99 -10.89 -21.34 -5.71
N ALA A 100 -11.33 -20.83 -6.86
CA ALA A 100 -12.67 -20.25 -7.00
C ALA A 100 -13.36 -20.64 -8.31
N ASP A 101 -14.70 -20.85 -8.26
CA ASP A 101 -15.50 -21.11 -9.46
C ASP A 101 -15.46 -19.93 -10.45
N GLU A 102 -15.40 -18.69 -9.93
CA GLU A 102 -15.25 -17.48 -10.73
C GLU A 102 -14.27 -16.50 -10.07
N LEU A 103 -13.14 -16.24 -10.74
CA LEU A 103 -12.13 -15.27 -10.33
C LEU A 103 -12.27 -13.96 -11.12
N HIS A 104 -12.63 -12.89 -10.43
CA HIS A 104 -12.76 -11.55 -10.99
C HIS A 104 -11.48 -10.75 -10.82
N LEU A 105 -10.86 -10.36 -11.92
CA LEU A 105 -9.68 -9.50 -11.92
C LEU A 105 -10.10 -8.07 -12.27
N CYS A 106 -9.77 -7.12 -11.41
CA CYS A 106 -10.00 -5.69 -11.65
C CYS A 106 -8.66 -4.98 -11.76
N GLY A 107 -8.44 -4.21 -12.82
CA GLY A 107 -7.22 -3.43 -12.98
C GLY A 107 -7.04 -2.86 -14.38
N ASP A 108 -5.82 -2.44 -14.69
CA ASP A 108 -5.48 -1.80 -15.97
C ASP A 108 -5.51 -2.79 -17.16
N ALA A 109 -5.99 -2.33 -18.31
CA ALA A 109 -6.02 -3.10 -19.56
C ALA A 109 -4.62 -3.56 -20.02
N ALA A 110 -3.56 -2.85 -19.62
CA ALA A 110 -2.17 -3.23 -19.87
C ALA A 110 -1.78 -4.60 -19.28
N ALA A 111 -2.50 -5.08 -18.26
CA ALA A 111 -2.28 -6.40 -17.68
C ALA A 111 -2.93 -7.55 -18.47
N VAL A 112 -3.93 -7.25 -19.32
CA VAL A 112 -4.75 -8.26 -20.00
C VAL A 112 -3.92 -9.22 -20.87
N PRO A 113 -2.99 -8.77 -21.73
CA PRO A 113 -2.25 -9.68 -22.60
C PRO A 113 -1.40 -10.68 -21.83
N LEU A 114 -0.79 -10.22 -20.73
CA LEU A 114 0.04 -11.04 -19.85
C LEU A 114 -0.80 -12.05 -19.06
N ILE A 115 -1.93 -11.63 -18.51
CA ILE A 115 -2.87 -12.52 -17.81
C ILE A 115 -3.39 -13.60 -18.76
N GLN A 116 -3.79 -13.23 -19.98
CA GLN A 116 -4.24 -14.19 -20.99
C GLN A 116 -3.14 -15.19 -21.35
N GLU A 117 -1.89 -14.76 -21.44
CA GLU A 117 -0.76 -15.65 -21.74
C GLU A 117 -0.47 -16.62 -20.59
N ILE A 118 -0.56 -16.16 -19.35
CA ILE A 118 -0.36 -16.99 -18.15
C ILE A 118 -1.47 -18.04 -18.01
N LEU A 119 -2.73 -17.62 -18.16
CA LEU A 119 -3.90 -18.49 -17.98
C LEU A 119 -4.11 -19.49 -19.14
N LYS A 120 -3.38 -19.35 -20.26
CA LYS A 120 -3.33 -20.40 -21.28
C LYS A 120 -2.75 -21.70 -20.75
N ALA A 121 -1.79 -21.62 -19.82
CA ALA A 121 -1.14 -22.81 -19.25
C ALA A 121 -2.07 -23.55 -18.27
N THR A 122 -3.04 -22.85 -17.67
CA THR A 122 -4.02 -23.43 -16.75
C THR A 122 -5.32 -23.86 -17.45
N GLU A 123 -5.45 -23.59 -18.75
CA GLU A 123 -6.65 -23.87 -19.56
C GLU A 123 -7.93 -23.15 -19.05
N ASP A 124 -7.76 -22.03 -18.33
CA ASP A 124 -8.87 -21.24 -17.80
C ASP A 124 -9.62 -20.45 -18.88
N ASN A 125 -10.93 -20.28 -18.69
CA ASN A 125 -11.76 -19.45 -19.57
C ASN A 125 -11.68 -17.97 -19.19
N VAL A 126 -10.99 -17.17 -20.00
CA VAL A 126 -10.81 -15.73 -19.77
C VAL A 126 -11.82 -14.91 -20.55
N LYS A 127 -12.73 -14.24 -19.84
CA LYS A 127 -13.63 -13.24 -20.40
C LYS A 127 -13.18 -11.83 -20.04
N VAL A 128 -12.73 -11.06 -21.03
CA VAL A 128 -12.33 -9.66 -20.83
C VAL A 128 -13.54 -8.75 -21.01
N GLN A 129 -13.76 -7.86 -20.04
CA GLN A 129 -14.79 -6.83 -20.13
C GLN A 129 -14.15 -5.45 -19.93
N TYR A 130 -14.21 -4.64 -20.98
CA TYR A 130 -13.70 -3.27 -20.97
C TYR A 130 -14.76 -2.32 -20.42
N TYR A 131 -14.30 -1.30 -19.69
CA TYR A 131 -15.13 -0.27 -19.09
C TYR A 131 -14.53 1.10 -19.40
N GLU A 132 -15.39 2.06 -19.75
CA GLU A 132 -15.01 3.47 -19.92
C GLU A 132 -15.16 4.25 -18.60
N ARG A 133 -14.50 5.41 -18.50
CA ARG A 133 -14.69 6.32 -17.37
C ARG A 133 -16.15 6.74 -17.27
N LEU A 134 -16.62 6.96 -16.05
CA LEU A 134 -17.92 7.61 -15.88
C LEU A 134 -17.94 9.09 -16.22
N SER A 135 -16.85 9.79 -15.94
CA SER A 135 -16.73 11.22 -16.13
C SER A 135 -15.46 11.50 -16.93
N PRO A 136 -15.49 12.42 -17.92
CA PRO A 136 -14.30 12.74 -18.71
C PRO A 136 -13.23 13.41 -17.85
N LEU A 137 -11.95 13.19 -18.20
CA LEU A 137 -10.81 13.93 -17.65
C LEU A 137 -10.36 14.95 -18.69
N VAL A 138 -10.40 16.24 -18.35
CA VAL A 138 -10.04 17.31 -19.28
C VAL A 138 -8.87 18.11 -18.71
N PRO A 139 -7.69 18.12 -19.36
CA PRO A 139 -6.59 18.96 -18.92
C PRO A 139 -6.91 20.45 -19.16
N LEU A 140 -6.60 21.31 -18.20
CA LEU A 140 -6.70 22.76 -18.38
C LEU A 140 -5.69 23.25 -19.40
N LYS A 141 -6.11 24.27 -20.13
CA LYS A 141 -5.27 25.01 -21.08
C LYS A 141 -4.33 26.00 -20.41
N LEU A 142 -4.54 26.30 -19.14
CA LEU A 142 -3.75 27.28 -18.39
C LEU A 142 -3.23 26.65 -17.10
N PRO A 143 -1.98 26.97 -16.71
CA PRO A 143 -1.45 26.55 -15.43
C PRO A 143 -2.16 27.24 -14.26
N LEU A 144 -2.07 26.66 -13.06
CA LEU A 144 -2.58 27.29 -11.83
C LEU A 144 -1.94 28.68 -11.60
N GLY A 145 -0.64 28.79 -11.85
CA GLY A 145 0.14 30.01 -11.71
C GLY A 145 0.44 30.41 -10.26
N SER A 146 -0.59 30.76 -9.49
CA SER A 146 -0.48 31.24 -8.09
C SER A 146 -1.36 30.41 -7.16
N PHE A 147 -0.93 30.24 -5.90
CA PHE A 147 -1.74 29.61 -4.85
C PHE A 147 -3.03 30.39 -4.55
N ALA A 148 -3.09 31.68 -4.89
CA ALA A 148 -4.29 32.49 -4.77
C ALA A 148 -5.46 32.03 -5.67
N ASN A 149 -5.18 31.20 -6.68
CA ASN A 149 -6.16 30.65 -7.62
C ASN A 149 -6.73 29.29 -7.19
N ILE A 150 -6.29 28.78 -6.04
CA ILE A 150 -6.79 27.52 -5.49
C ILE A 150 -8.28 27.63 -5.18
N ARG A 151 -8.99 26.53 -5.36
CA ARG A 151 -10.42 26.38 -5.10
C ARG A 151 -10.68 25.18 -4.20
N ASN A 152 -11.84 25.20 -3.58
CA ASN A 152 -12.35 24.08 -2.80
C ASN A 152 -12.39 22.82 -3.69
N GLY A 153 -11.82 21.73 -3.19
CA GLY A 153 -11.69 20.47 -3.93
C GLY A 153 -10.35 20.26 -4.64
N ASP A 154 -9.47 21.28 -4.66
CA ASP A 154 -8.15 21.14 -5.30
C ASP A 154 -7.24 20.19 -4.51
N CYS A 155 -6.54 19.32 -5.25
CA CYS A 155 -5.50 18.44 -4.70
C CYS A 155 -4.13 18.70 -5.31
N ILE A 156 -3.16 19.08 -4.47
CA ILE A 156 -1.79 19.41 -4.87
C ILE A 156 -0.84 18.28 -4.53
N VAL A 157 -0.22 17.69 -5.57
CA VAL A 157 0.73 16.59 -5.39
C VAL A 157 2.18 17.08 -5.38
N ALA A 158 2.93 16.69 -4.35
CA ALA A 158 4.35 16.97 -4.18
C ALA A 158 5.12 15.71 -3.75
N PHE A 159 6.37 15.59 -4.21
CA PHE A 159 7.17 14.36 -4.03
C PHE A 159 8.11 14.36 -2.83
N SER A 160 8.00 15.35 -1.95
CA SER A 160 8.77 15.34 -0.70
C SER A 160 7.94 15.89 0.44
N ARG A 161 8.15 15.32 1.64
CA ARG A 161 7.50 15.80 2.87
C ARG A 161 7.77 17.28 3.10
N PHE A 162 9.01 17.73 2.86
CA PHE A 162 9.37 19.14 2.97
C PHE A 162 8.52 20.03 2.06
N GLU A 163 8.31 19.64 0.80
CA GLU A 163 7.48 20.40 -0.13
C GLU A 163 6.00 20.37 0.24
N ILE A 164 5.49 19.23 0.71
CA ILE A 164 4.11 19.12 1.20
C ILE A 164 3.85 20.13 2.33
N TYR A 165 4.72 20.16 3.34
CA TYR A 165 4.59 21.12 4.46
C TYR A 165 4.78 22.57 4.02
N LYS A 166 5.70 22.83 3.08
CA LYS A 166 5.91 24.15 2.51
C LYS A 166 4.68 24.65 1.77
N ILE A 167 4.06 23.81 0.94
CA ILE A 167 2.86 24.11 0.16
C ILE A 167 1.68 24.36 1.10
N LYS A 168 1.41 23.44 2.05
CA LYS A 168 0.38 23.62 3.08
C LYS A 168 0.54 24.97 3.78
N ARG A 169 1.75 25.29 4.25
CA ARG A 169 2.02 26.55 4.95
C ARG A 169 1.79 27.77 4.04
N GLN A 170 2.09 27.67 2.75
CA GLN A 170 1.87 28.76 1.81
C GLN A 170 0.39 29.02 1.56
N ILE A 171 -0.43 27.96 1.44
CA ILE A 171 -1.88 28.06 1.23
C ILE A 171 -2.57 28.61 2.48
N GLU A 172 -2.25 28.06 3.65
CA GLU A 172 -2.90 28.46 4.92
C GLU A 172 -2.51 29.88 5.36
N ARG A 173 -1.34 30.38 4.94
CA ARG A 173 -0.94 31.79 5.17
C ARG A 173 -1.85 32.80 4.49
N GLU A 174 -2.43 32.47 3.35
CA GLU A 174 -3.37 33.34 2.65
C GLU A 174 -4.76 33.36 3.31
N ARG A 175 -4.98 32.52 4.34
CA ARG A 175 -6.20 32.41 5.17
C ARG A 175 -7.50 32.13 4.42
N LYS A 176 -7.41 31.64 3.18
CA LYS A 176 -8.59 31.28 2.37
C LYS A 176 -9.00 29.82 2.52
N HIS A 177 -8.04 28.93 2.69
CA HIS A 177 -8.23 27.48 2.65
C HIS A 177 -7.46 26.80 3.77
N LEU A 178 -7.98 25.67 4.26
CA LEU A 178 -7.25 24.77 5.15
C LEU A 178 -6.90 23.48 4.42
N CYS A 179 -5.68 23.00 4.65
CA CYS A 179 -5.14 21.89 3.88
C CYS A 179 -5.14 20.60 4.70
N SER A 180 -5.80 19.56 4.18
CA SER A 180 -5.53 18.18 4.56
C SER A 180 -4.20 17.72 3.97
N VAL A 181 -3.52 16.77 4.64
CA VAL A 181 -2.21 16.27 4.23
C VAL A 181 -2.19 14.75 4.15
N VAL A 182 -1.70 14.21 3.02
CA VAL A 182 -1.56 12.75 2.83
C VAL A 182 -0.22 12.40 2.17
N TYR A 183 0.64 11.66 2.86
CA TYR A 183 1.88 11.11 2.29
C TYR A 183 2.14 9.67 2.75
N GLY A 184 3.03 8.95 2.06
CA GLY A 184 3.18 7.50 2.20
C GLY A 184 3.52 6.99 3.60
N SER A 185 4.39 7.67 4.35
CA SER A 185 4.78 7.24 5.70
C SER A 185 3.76 7.56 6.80
N LEU A 186 2.65 8.25 6.47
CA LEU A 186 1.61 8.51 7.46
C LEU A 186 0.95 7.19 7.91
N PRO A 187 0.65 7.08 9.22
CA PRO A 187 -0.20 6.01 9.74
C PRO A 187 -1.50 5.88 8.93
N PRO A 188 -1.96 4.65 8.61
CA PRO A 188 -3.19 4.42 7.86
C PRO A 188 -4.41 5.14 8.46
N GLU A 189 -4.52 5.16 9.78
CA GLU A 189 -5.61 5.79 10.52
C GLU A 189 -5.58 7.32 10.33
N THR A 190 -4.38 7.91 10.38
CA THR A 190 -4.19 9.35 10.12
C THR A 190 -4.53 9.70 8.68
N ARG A 191 -4.12 8.88 7.70
CA ARG A 191 -4.47 9.08 6.28
C ARG A 191 -5.98 9.03 6.07
N THR A 192 -6.63 8.03 6.63
CA THR A 192 -8.09 7.85 6.56
C THR A 192 -8.82 9.06 7.12
N ARG A 193 -8.35 9.58 8.25
CA ARG A 193 -8.91 10.76 8.91
C ARG A 193 -8.71 12.05 8.10
N GLN A 194 -7.51 12.29 7.58
CA GLN A 194 -7.19 13.44 6.72
C GLN A 194 -8.01 13.43 5.44
N ALA A 195 -8.18 12.26 4.84
CA ALA A 195 -9.02 12.05 3.69
C ALA A 195 -10.50 12.31 3.98
N THR A 196 -11.03 11.75 5.07
CA THR A 196 -12.41 11.98 5.50
C THR A 196 -12.69 13.46 5.72
N MET A 197 -11.75 14.21 6.32
CA MET A 197 -11.88 15.66 6.52
C MET A 197 -11.93 16.42 5.20
N PHE A 198 -11.10 16.06 4.23
CA PHE A 198 -11.13 16.69 2.92
C PHE A 198 -12.46 16.41 2.17
N ASN A 199 -13.03 15.23 2.38
CA ASN A 199 -14.23 14.78 1.66
C ASN A 199 -15.56 15.27 2.26
N ASP A 200 -15.55 15.66 3.53
CA ASP A 200 -16.75 16.12 4.22
C ASP A 200 -17.05 17.56 3.80
N GLU A 201 -18.19 17.76 3.14
CA GLU A 201 -18.64 19.08 2.70
C GLU A 201 -18.83 20.09 3.84
N ASN A 202 -18.96 19.61 5.08
CA ASN A 202 -19.09 20.45 6.29
C ASN A 202 -17.75 20.72 6.98
N SER A 203 -16.64 20.20 6.45
CA SER A 203 -15.31 20.38 7.00
C SER A 203 -14.69 21.69 6.52
N ASP A 204 -13.97 22.37 7.40
CA ASP A 204 -13.19 23.56 7.04
C ASP A 204 -11.96 23.21 6.16
N PHE A 205 -11.60 21.92 6.05
CA PHE A 205 -10.47 21.44 5.26
C PHE A 205 -10.90 21.16 3.82
N ASP A 206 -10.71 22.13 2.94
CA ASP A 206 -11.25 22.15 1.58
C ASP A 206 -10.19 21.95 0.48
N VAL A 207 -8.92 21.82 0.86
CA VAL A 207 -7.79 21.57 -0.07
C VAL A 207 -6.97 20.38 0.41
N LEU A 208 -6.47 19.54 -0.51
CA LEU A 208 -5.57 18.44 -0.18
C LEU A 208 -4.15 18.74 -0.67
N VAL A 209 -3.15 18.51 0.18
CA VAL A 209 -1.74 18.48 -0.22
C VAL A 209 -1.19 17.08 0.01
N ALA A 210 -0.77 16.40 -1.06
CA ALA A 210 -0.48 14.97 -1.01
C ALA A 210 0.84 14.58 -1.69
N SER A 211 1.32 13.37 -1.41
CA SER A 211 2.33 12.70 -2.24
C SER A 211 1.67 11.76 -3.26
N ASP A 212 2.48 11.19 -4.12
CA ASP A 212 2.16 10.03 -4.98
C ASP A 212 1.43 8.86 -4.27
N ALA A 213 1.45 8.81 -2.93
CA ALA A 213 0.72 7.84 -2.14
C ALA A 213 -0.80 7.83 -2.43
N ILE A 214 -1.39 8.95 -2.87
CA ILE A 214 -2.83 8.98 -3.23
C ILE A 214 -3.15 8.19 -4.49
N GLY A 215 -2.16 8.01 -5.39
CA GLY A 215 -2.33 7.38 -6.70
C GLY A 215 -2.60 5.87 -6.64
N MET A 216 -2.26 5.18 -5.54
CA MET A 216 -2.64 3.78 -5.32
C MET A 216 -3.81 3.61 -4.33
N GLN A 217 -4.20 4.67 -3.61
CA GLN A 217 -5.01 4.59 -2.38
C GLN A 217 -6.48 5.03 -2.54
N ALA A 218 -6.95 5.27 -3.76
CA ALA A 218 -8.21 5.97 -3.99
C ALA A 218 -9.47 5.08 -3.95
N GLY A 219 -9.64 4.34 -2.84
CA GLY A 219 -10.97 4.03 -2.31
C GLY A 219 -11.57 5.17 -1.47
N LEU A 220 -10.74 6.14 -1.07
CA LEU A 220 -11.07 7.01 0.05
C LEU A 220 -11.39 8.47 -0.22
N PHE A 221 -11.54 8.93 -1.47
CA PHE A 221 -11.68 10.37 -1.72
C PHE A 221 -12.72 10.70 -2.79
N PRO A 222 -13.90 11.24 -2.46
CA PRO A 222 -14.98 11.42 -3.41
C PRO A 222 -14.89 12.58 -4.39
N ASN A 223 -13.96 13.53 -4.33
CA ASN A 223 -13.99 14.67 -5.26
C ASN A 223 -12.59 15.28 -5.40
N PHE A 224 -11.95 15.19 -6.57
CA PHE A 224 -10.77 16.02 -6.85
C PHE A 224 -10.73 16.47 -8.30
N ASP A 225 -10.41 17.76 -8.46
CA ASP A 225 -9.67 18.26 -9.60
C ASP A 225 -8.17 18.08 -9.29
N LEU A 226 -7.50 17.21 -10.06
CA LEU A 226 -6.11 16.84 -9.80
C LEU A 226 -5.19 18.00 -10.23
N LEU A 227 -4.65 18.71 -9.25
CA LEU A 227 -3.94 19.96 -9.46
C LEU A 227 -2.55 19.92 -8.84
N PHE A 228 -1.62 19.15 -9.44
CA PHE A 228 -0.23 19.53 -9.73
C PHE A 228 0.73 18.33 -9.69
N LEU A 229 1.73 18.32 -10.60
CA LEU A 229 2.90 17.43 -10.63
C LEU A 229 4.16 18.30 -10.67
N TYR A 230 5.05 18.18 -9.69
CA TYR A 230 6.31 18.93 -9.66
C TYR A 230 7.55 18.08 -9.33
N SER A 231 8.37 17.81 -10.36
CA SER A 231 9.77 17.37 -10.19
C SER A 231 10.73 18.57 -10.18
N ARG A 232 11.63 18.59 -9.18
CA ARG A 232 12.78 19.50 -9.04
C ARG A 232 14.06 18.66 -9.21
N LEU A 233 14.58 18.62 -10.43
CA LEU A 233 15.92 18.15 -10.87
C LEU A 233 16.78 17.34 -9.85
N HIS A 234 16.92 16.03 -10.08
CA HIS A 234 18.13 15.29 -9.74
C HIS A 234 19.15 15.50 -10.87
N ALA A 235 20.32 16.07 -10.58
CA ALA A 235 21.34 16.39 -11.58
C ALA A 235 22.22 15.19 -12.01
N THR A 236 22.06 14.02 -11.38
CA THR A 236 22.96 12.86 -11.58
C THR A 236 22.25 11.58 -12.01
N SER A 237 20.92 11.60 -12.14
CA SER A 237 20.12 10.43 -12.54
C SER A 237 19.11 10.85 -13.61
N GLY A 238 19.25 10.32 -14.82
CA GLY A 238 18.45 10.72 -15.96
C GLY A 238 16.95 10.47 -15.76
N LEU A 239 16.13 11.31 -16.41
CA LEU A 239 14.66 11.25 -16.48
C LEU A 239 14.08 9.88 -16.83
N TYR A 240 14.89 8.99 -17.44
CA TYR A 240 14.53 7.62 -17.74
C TYR A 240 14.21 6.80 -16.48
N GLN A 241 14.94 6.98 -15.37
CA GLN A 241 14.70 6.27 -14.10
C GLN A 241 13.44 6.74 -13.35
N ILE A 242 13.10 8.03 -13.47
CA ILE A 242 11.85 8.58 -12.91
C ILE A 242 10.64 8.04 -13.68
N LEU A 243 10.76 7.90 -14.99
CA LEU A 243 9.73 7.28 -15.83
C LEU A 243 9.58 5.78 -15.58
N THR A 244 10.61 5.04 -15.15
CA THR A 244 10.48 3.62 -14.76
C THR A 244 9.81 3.46 -13.40
N LEU A 245 10.17 4.28 -12.40
CA LEU A 245 9.56 4.26 -11.06
C LEU A 245 8.12 4.81 -11.06
N HIS A 246 7.84 5.83 -11.89
CA HIS A 246 6.48 6.33 -12.08
C HIS A 246 5.68 5.53 -13.12
N ARG A 247 6.29 4.69 -13.97
CA ARG A 247 5.57 3.75 -14.85
C ARG A 247 4.80 2.71 -14.06
N GLU A 248 5.32 2.29 -12.90
CA GLU A 248 4.70 1.24 -12.07
C GLU A 248 3.51 1.78 -11.24
N MET A 249 3.46 3.08 -10.90
CA MET A 249 2.37 3.68 -10.10
C MET A 249 1.48 4.70 -10.84
N PHE A 250 1.97 5.31 -11.92
CA PHE A 250 1.27 6.31 -12.73
C PHE A 250 1.03 5.86 -14.18
N ASN A 251 1.05 4.56 -14.47
CA ASN A 251 0.29 4.02 -15.60
C ASN A 251 -1.21 4.09 -15.26
N LEU A 252 -1.68 5.32 -15.11
CA LEU A 252 -3.07 5.70 -15.24
C LEU A 252 -3.20 6.14 -16.69
N HIS A 253 -3.77 5.27 -17.52
CA HIS A 253 -4.70 5.82 -18.50
C HIS A 253 -5.71 6.71 -17.76
N PRO A 254 -6.26 7.76 -18.40
CA PRO A 254 -7.33 8.57 -17.84
C PRO A 254 -8.58 7.69 -17.69
N GLY A 255 -8.63 6.81 -16.70
CA GLY A 255 -9.41 5.56 -16.81
C GLY A 255 -9.77 4.88 -15.51
N CYS A 256 -8.90 4.87 -14.50
CA CYS A 256 -9.09 3.98 -13.35
C CYS A 256 -9.13 4.73 -12.01
N PHE A 257 -10.23 5.44 -11.74
CA PHE A 257 -10.76 5.65 -10.39
C PHE A 257 -12.27 5.82 -10.49
N ARG A 258 -13.03 5.01 -9.75
CA ARG A 258 -14.48 5.15 -9.68
C ARG A 258 -14.90 5.40 -8.26
N ILE A 259 -15.03 6.69 -8.00
CA ILE A 259 -15.72 7.29 -6.89
C ILE A 259 -17.22 7.31 -7.18
N HIS A 260 -18.05 7.15 -6.15
CA HIS A 260 -19.45 7.56 -6.21
C HIS A 260 -19.54 9.08 -6.30
N LEU A 261 -19.60 9.62 -7.52
CA LEU A 261 -19.94 11.03 -7.75
C LEU A 261 -21.46 11.13 -7.86
N VAL A 262 -22.06 11.92 -6.97
CA VAL A 262 -23.31 12.63 -7.29
C VAL A 262 -22.98 13.50 -8.52
N PRO A 263 -23.84 13.56 -9.56
CA PRO A 263 -23.46 14.17 -10.83
C PRO A 263 -23.33 15.69 -10.69
N THR A 264 -22.12 16.15 -10.37
CA THR A 264 -21.72 17.55 -10.45
C THR A 264 -20.27 17.65 -10.93
N VAL A 265 -20.14 18.13 -12.18
CA VAL A 265 -18.97 18.76 -12.85
C VAL A 265 -17.82 17.84 -13.34
N ASP A 266 -17.30 18.18 -14.53
CA ASP A 266 -16.17 17.53 -15.23
C ASP A 266 -14.87 17.59 -14.40
N SER A 267 -14.06 16.51 -14.42
CA SER A 267 -12.77 16.46 -13.70
C SER A 267 -11.65 17.14 -14.49
N ILE A 268 -10.87 18.00 -13.82
CA ILE A 268 -9.91 18.91 -14.43
C ILE A 268 -8.47 18.64 -13.93
N SER A 269 -7.44 18.78 -14.80
CA SER A 269 -6.02 18.69 -14.40
C SER A 269 -5.08 19.75 -14.98
N THR A 270 -4.08 20.23 -14.22
CA THR A 270 -3.12 21.24 -14.72
C THR A 270 -1.73 21.22 -14.03
N THR A 271 -0.83 22.07 -14.53
CA THR A 271 0.51 22.31 -13.96
C THR A 271 0.61 23.73 -13.35
N TYR A 272 1.57 24.00 -12.46
CA TYR A 272 1.85 25.34 -11.89
C TYR A 272 2.64 26.24 -12.84
N MET A 273 3.56 25.67 -13.65
CA MET A 273 4.46 26.42 -14.51
C MET A 273 4.11 26.26 -15.99
N GLN A 274 4.03 27.38 -16.72
CA GLN A 274 3.64 27.43 -18.14
C GLN A 274 4.53 26.58 -19.05
N ASN A 275 5.85 26.54 -18.82
CA ASN A 275 6.80 25.76 -19.63
C ASN A 275 6.62 24.24 -19.53
N LYS A 276 5.85 23.74 -18.54
CA LYS A 276 5.60 22.30 -18.33
C LYS A 276 4.26 21.84 -18.90
N LEU A 277 3.37 22.77 -19.27
CA LEU A 277 2.04 22.43 -19.78
C LEU A 277 2.10 21.74 -21.15
N SER A 278 2.96 22.21 -22.05
CA SER A 278 3.16 21.59 -23.37
C SER A 278 3.70 20.16 -23.26
N PHE A 279 4.60 19.91 -22.31
CA PHE A 279 5.15 18.57 -22.05
C PHE A 279 4.12 17.63 -21.41
N TYR A 280 3.31 18.13 -20.46
CA TYR A 280 2.22 17.38 -19.84
C TYR A 280 1.12 17.00 -20.85
N THR A 281 0.76 17.93 -21.73
CA THR A 281 -0.18 17.71 -22.83
C THR A 281 0.36 16.66 -23.81
N LEU A 282 1.67 16.68 -24.09
CA LEU A 282 2.33 15.69 -24.94
C LEU A 282 2.31 14.28 -24.33
N ILE A 283 2.48 14.13 -23.00
CA ILE A 283 2.36 12.85 -22.29
C ILE A 283 0.94 12.31 -22.38
N PHE A 284 -0.08 13.15 -22.20
CA PHE A 284 -1.49 12.76 -22.30
C PHE A 284 -1.90 12.31 -23.71
N ILE A 285 -1.34 12.96 -24.74
CA ILE A 285 -1.63 12.66 -26.15
C ILE A 285 -0.80 11.46 -26.63
N GLY A 286 0.40 11.26 -26.09
CA GLY A 286 1.40 10.28 -26.52
C GLY A 286 1.45 8.98 -25.71
N VAL A 287 0.33 8.52 -25.14
CA VAL A 287 0.31 7.25 -24.39
C VAL A 287 0.39 6.06 -25.34
N VAL A 288 1.60 5.55 -25.53
CA VAL A 288 1.82 4.18 -26.02
C VAL A 288 1.44 3.24 -24.87
N LEU A 289 0.41 2.43 -25.06
CA LEU A 289 0.03 1.38 -24.12
C LEU A 289 1.18 0.37 -24.00
N LEU A 290 2.07 0.55 -23.02
CA LEU A 290 3.03 -0.50 -22.68
C LEU A 290 2.31 -1.57 -21.87
N CYS A 291 2.10 -2.72 -22.52
CA CYS A 291 1.60 -3.90 -21.85
C CYS A 291 2.63 -4.39 -20.83
N LEU A 292 2.14 -4.95 -19.73
CA LEU A 292 2.98 -5.68 -18.79
C LEU A 292 3.59 -6.89 -19.51
N VAL A 293 4.89 -7.13 -19.28
CA VAL A 293 5.65 -8.18 -19.97
C VAL A 293 5.90 -9.37 -19.06
N SER A 294 5.93 -9.17 -17.75
CA SER A 294 6.22 -10.22 -16.78
C SER A 294 5.57 -9.99 -15.41
N VAL A 295 5.38 -11.08 -14.66
CA VAL A 295 4.84 -11.09 -13.29
C VAL A 295 5.92 -11.47 -12.27
N ALA A 296 5.82 -10.94 -11.06
CA ALA A 296 6.77 -11.25 -10.00
C ALA A 296 6.48 -12.61 -9.34
N MET A 297 7.53 -13.30 -8.91
CA MET A 297 7.48 -14.53 -8.12
C MET A 297 8.50 -14.46 -6.98
N ILE A 298 8.23 -15.19 -5.89
CA ILE A 298 9.18 -15.36 -4.78
C ILE A 298 9.22 -16.84 -4.39
N GLY A 299 10.37 -17.29 -3.88
CA GLY A 299 10.55 -18.66 -3.40
C GLY A 299 9.71 -18.93 -2.16
N SER A 300 8.97 -20.03 -2.20
CA SER A 300 8.27 -20.54 -1.02
C SER A 300 9.28 -21.08 0.01
N LEU A 301 8.84 -21.19 1.27
CA LEU A 301 9.62 -21.87 2.30
C LEU A 301 9.97 -23.33 1.92
N TRP A 302 9.14 -23.96 1.09
CA TRP A 302 9.40 -25.31 0.56
C TRP A 302 10.56 -25.31 -0.43
N ASP A 303 10.63 -24.32 -1.31
CA ASP A 303 11.77 -24.13 -2.23
C ASP A 303 13.07 -23.90 -1.44
N VAL A 304 13.00 -23.02 -0.42
CA VAL A 304 14.14 -22.76 0.46
C VAL A 304 14.61 -24.04 1.15
N ARG A 305 13.69 -24.85 1.71
CA ARG A 305 14.01 -26.13 2.37
C ARG A 305 14.60 -27.16 1.42
N ASN A 306 14.13 -27.25 0.19
CA ASN A 306 14.62 -28.22 -0.79
C ASN A 306 15.98 -27.84 -1.40
N LEU A 307 16.38 -26.58 -1.27
CA LEU A 307 17.71 -26.07 -1.64
C LEU A 307 18.77 -26.32 -0.56
N VAL A 308 18.36 -26.48 0.71
CA VAL A 308 19.27 -26.74 1.83
C VAL A 308 20.20 -27.94 1.57
N PRO A 309 19.71 -29.10 1.09
CA PRO A 309 20.55 -30.27 0.85
C PRO A 309 21.55 -30.10 -0.31
N GLU A 310 21.23 -29.27 -1.31
CA GLU A 310 22.10 -29.05 -2.47
C GLU A 310 23.25 -28.06 -2.18
N ILE A 311 23.07 -27.18 -1.20
CA ILE A 311 24.01 -26.08 -0.92
C ILE A 311 24.83 -26.32 0.36
N CYS A 312 24.34 -27.09 1.34
CA CYS A 312 25.03 -27.28 2.62
C CYS A 312 24.86 -28.70 3.18
N ASP A 313 25.99 -29.37 3.47
CA ASP A 313 26.08 -30.62 4.25
C ASP A 313 25.69 -30.47 5.75
N LEU A 314 25.23 -29.29 6.17
CA LEU A 314 24.92 -28.98 7.56
C LEU A 314 23.48 -28.46 7.66
N GLN A 315 22.63 -29.29 8.25
CA GLN A 315 21.32 -28.92 8.76
C GLN A 315 21.45 -27.72 9.71
N GLU A 316 20.51 -26.76 9.59
CA GLU A 316 20.21 -25.66 10.55
C GLU A 316 20.69 -24.22 10.27
N MET A 317 21.07 -23.84 9.04
CA MET A 317 21.26 -22.41 8.72
C MET A 317 20.37 -21.96 7.54
N ILE A 318 19.52 -20.93 7.74
CA ILE A 318 19.17 -20.03 6.63
C ILE A 318 20.42 -19.20 6.40
N ASN A 319 21.41 -19.74 5.70
CA ASN A 319 22.49 -18.88 5.28
C ASN A 319 21.87 -17.85 4.33
N LEU A 320 22.19 -16.56 4.51
CA LEU A 320 22.08 -15.53 3.46
C LEU A 320 22.42 -16.06 2.06
N GLN A 321 23.31 -17.06 1.98
CA GLN A 321 23.68 -17.79 0.77
C GLN A 321 22.51 -18.51 0.08
N ILE A 322 21.55 -19.10 0.79
CA ILE A 322 20.39 -19.77 0.20
C ILE A 322 19.45 -18.74 -0.45
N LEU A 323 19.16 -17.64 0.25
CA LEU A 323 18.36 -16.56 -0.32
C LEU A 323 19.11 -15.86 -1.47
N ARG A 324 20.44 -15.69 -1.38
CA ARG A 324 21.28 -15.21 -2.51
C ARG A 324 21.28 -16.17 -3.68
N ALA A 325 21.35 -17.48 -3.44
CA ALA A 325 21.32 -18.50 -4.50
C ALA A 325 19.93 -18.58 -5.15
N PHE A 326 18.87 -18.38 -4.37
CA PHE A 326 17.51 -18.33 -4.88
C PHE A 326 17.24 -17.05 -5.70
N CYS A 327 17.65 -15.89 -5.18
CA CYS A 327 17.48 -14.59 -5.84
C CYS A 327 18.53 -14.32 -6.93
N GLY A 328 19.55 -15.17 -7.05
CA GLY A 328 20.57 -15.11 -8.09
C GLY A 328 20.05 -15.51 -9.47
N GLU A 329 20.95 -15.64 -10.45
CA GLU A 329 20.64 -15.97 -11.85
C GLU A 329 20.03 -17.37 -12.01
N ARG A 330 18.74 -17.51 -11.71
CA ARG A 330 17.92 -18.62 -12.18
C ARG A 330 17.29 -18.24 -13.51
N GLU A 331 17.32 -19.17 -14.46
CA GLU A 331 16.50 -19.06 -15.66
C GLU A 331 15.03 -19.07 -15.24
N VAL A 332 14.41 -17.89 -15.28
CA VAL A 332 12.98 -17.76 -15.04
C VAL A 332 12.25 -18.02 -16.35
N VAL A 333 11.16 -18.77 -16.30
CA VAL A 333 10.29 -19.01 -17.45
C VAL A 333 9.85 -17.66 -18.04
N LYS A 334 9.73 -17.62 -19.37
CA LYS A 334 9.22 -16.46 -20.11
C LYS A 334 7.95 -15.90 -19.43
N ASN A 335 7.91 -14.58 -19.25
CA ASN A 335 6.84 -13.83 -18.56
C ASN A 335 6.85 -13.84 -17.03
N TYR A 336 7.88 -14.37 -16.38
CA TYR A 336 8.05 -14.28 -14.93
C TYR A 336 9.37 -13.57 -14.60
N PHE A 337 9.45 -12.96 -13.42
CA PHE A 337 10.70 -12.42 -12.86
C PHE A 337 10.74 -12.61 -11.34
N ILE A 338 11.94 -12.67 -10.77
CA ILE A 338 12.11 -12.79 -9.30
C ILE A 338 11.88 -11.44 -8.64
N ALA A 339 11.05 -11.43 -7.59
CA ALA A 339 10.77 -10.25 -6.80
C ALA A 339 12.05 -9.68 -6.18
N ASP A 340 12.10 -8.36 -6.05
CA ASP A 340 13.16 -7.66 -5.32
C ASP A 340 13.07 -8.01 -3.82
N CYS A 341 14.09 -8.72 -3.36
CA CYS A 341 14.20 -9.21 -1.99
C CYS A 341 15.19 -8.40 -1.15
N GLU A 342 15.59 -7.18 -1.55
CA GLU A 342 16.61 -6.39 -0.84
C GLU A 342 16.32 -6.26 0.68
N GLN A 343 15.09 -5.87 1.05
CA GLN A 343 14.70 -5.73 2.45
C GLN A 343 14.75 -7.07 3.19
N MET A 344 14.24 -8.14 2.57
CA MET A 344 14.30 -9.51 3.12
C MET A 344 15.75 -9.94 3.36
N MET A 345 16.67 -9.60 2.45
CA MET A 345 18.10 -9.89 2.59
C MET A 345 18.74 -9.11 3.74
N LYS A 346 18.37 -7.83 3.93
CA LYS A 346 18.82 -7.02 5.08
C LYS A 346 18.34 -7.62 6.40
N VAL A 347 17.09 -8.08 6.47
CA VAL A 347 16.58 -8.78 7.66
C VAL A 347 17.32 -10.09 7.90
N ALA A 348 17.45 -10.92 6.86
CA ALA A 348 18.15 -12.20 6.96
C ALA A 348 19.58 -12.02 7.51
N ALA A 349 20.31 -10.98 7.07
CA ALA A 349 21.64 -10.68 7.56
C ALA A 349 21.72 -10.38 9.06
N VAL A 350 20.67 -9.79 9.63
CA VAL A 350 20.61 -9.47 11.07
C VAL A 350 20.32 -10.72 11.91
N ILE A 351 19.53 -11.65 11.38
CA ILE A 351 19.03 -12.81 12.14
C ILE A 351 19.78 -14.12 11.84
N ASP A 352 20.68 -14.14 10.85
CA ASP A 352 21.38 -15.35 10.38
C ASP A 352 22.12 -16.05 11.54
N GLU A 353 22.87 -15.29 12.33
CA GLU A 353 23.68 -15.78 13.45
C GLU A 353 22.86 -16.11 14.71
N LEU A 354 21.55 -15.81 14.72
CA LEU A 354 20.72 -16.08 15.89
C LEU A 354 20.28 -17.56 15.92
N PRO A 355 20.26 -18.23 17.09
CA PRO A 355 19.77 -19.60 17.26
C PRO A 355 18.24 -19.71 17.19
N ILE A 356 17.69 -19.30 16.05
CA ILE A 356 16.27 -19.36 15.69
C ILE A 356 16.10 -20.46 14.63
N ASN A 357 15.00 -21.21 14.69
CA ASN A 357 14.73 -22.25 13.69
C ASN A 357 14.48 -21.63 12.30
N LEU A 358 14.59 -22.45 11.25
CA LEU A 358 14.44 -22.01 9.85
C LEU A 358 13.09 -21.32 9.60
N ASN A 359 12.00 -21.85 10.15
CA ASN A 359 10.66 -21.35 9.83
C ASN A 359 10.45 -19.95 10.38
N ASP A 360 10.87 -19.74 11.63
CA ASP A 360 10.79 -18.45 12.30
C ASP A 360 11.75 -17.46 11.64
N LYS A 361 12.97 -17.86 11.27
CA LYS A 361 13.90 -16.99 10.53
C LYS A 361 13.27 -16.50 9.22
N TYR A 362 12.63 -17.39 8.46
CA TYR A 362 11.92 -17.02 7.24
C TYR A 362 10.75 -16.08 7.52
N LEU A 363 9.99 -16.33 8.59
CA LEU A 363 8.89 -15.46 9.00
C LEU A 363 9.38 -14.05 9.36
N PHE A 364 10.47 -13.93 10.13
CA PHE A 364 11.10 -12.64 10.41
C PHE A 364 11.56 -11.96 9.11
N ALA A 365 12.18 -12.70 8.18
CA ALA A 365 12.63 -12.18 6.89
C ALA A 365 11.49 -11.66 6.01
N MET A 366 10.30 -12.28 6.10
CA MET A 366 9.09 -11.85 5.40
C MET A 366 8.33 -10.72 6.09
N SER A 367 8.71 -10.35 7.32
CA SER A 367 8.01 -9.30 8.05
C SER A 367 8.14 -7.94 7.34
N PRO A 368 7.07 -7.12 7.33
CA PRO A 368 7.05 -5.85 6.61
C PRO A 368 7.83 -4.78 7.40
N VAL A 369 9.14 -4.76 7.25
CA VAL A 369 10.05 -3.83 7.92
C VAL A 369 10.90 -3.07 6.90
N ASP A 370 11.11 -1.78 7.18
CA ASP A 370 11.96 -0.88 6.42
C ASP A 370 13.34 -0.85 7.09
N MET A 371 14.28 -1.64 6.57
CA MET A 371 15.62 -1.78 7.14
C MET A 371 16.52 -0.57 6.88
N ASP A 372 16.08 0.37 6.04
CA ASP A 372 16.77 1.65 5.79
C ASP A 372 16.40 2.72 6.83
N ASP A 373 15.38 2.45 7.66
CA ASP A 373 15.03 3.28 8.82
C ASP A 373 15.71 2.74 10.09
N ASP A 374 16.63 3.53 10.66
CA ASP A 374 17.46 3.13 11.80
C ASP A 374 16.64 2.60 13.00
N ILE A 375 15.53 3.29 13.32
CA ILE A 375 14.67 2.92 14.46
C ILE A 375 13.94 1.60 14.16
N SER A 376 13.42 1.43 12.93
CA SER A 376 12.75 0.20 12.50
C SER A 376 13.70 -1.00 12.50
N SER A 377 14.90 -0.82 11.96
CA SER A 377 15.97 -1.84 11.93
C SER A 377 16.41 -2.25 13.35
N GLN A 378 16.60 -1.27 14.25
CA GLN A 378 16.90 -1.54 15.67
C GLN A 378 15.76 -2.27 16.37
N GLY A 379 14.50 -1.88 16.14
CA GLY A 379 13.33 -2.53 16.71
C GLY A 379 13.23 -4.00 16.32
N LEU A 380 13.38 -4.32 15.03
CA LEU A 380 13.43 -5.70 14.55
C LEU A 380 14.58 -6.49 15.18
N THR A 381 15.78 -5.90 15.23
CA THR A 381 16.97 -6.53 15.82
C THR A 381 16.72 -6.90 17.28
N GLN A 382 16.11 -5.99 18.05
CA GLN A 382 15.78 -6.23 19.45
C GLN A 382 14.71 -7.31 19.61
N PHE A 383 13.67 -7.32 18.76
CA PHE A 383 12.67 -8.38 18.76
C PHE A 383 13.29 -9.75 18.47
N ALA A 384 14.12 -9.85 17.42
CA ALA A 384 14.78 -11.10 17.05
C ALA A 384 15.75 -11.60 18.14
N GLN A 385 16.54 -10.70 18.74
CA GLN A 385 17.46 -11.04 19.84
C GLN A 385 16.72 -11.49 21.11
N SER A 386 15.62 -10.81 21.46
CA SER A 386 14.79 -11.21 22.61
C SER A 386 14.15 -12.58 22.34
N TYR A 387 13.54 -12.76 21.17
CA TYR A 387 12.94 -14.02 20.74
C TYR A 387 13.95 -15.18 20.77
N SER A 388 15.17 -14.94 20.31
CA SER A 388 16.24 -15.92 20.32
C SER A 388 16.67 -16.36 21.72
N LYS A 389 16.57 -15.48 22.73
CA LYS A 389 17.04 -15.76 24.10
C LYS A 389 15.95 -16.40 24.97
N THR A 390 14.74 -15.86 24.93
CA THR A 390 13.66 -16.19 25.89
C THR A 390 12.47 -16.86 25.22
N ARG A 391 12.40 -16.87 23.88
CA ARG A 391 11.21 -17.23 23.08
C ARG A 391 9.99 -16.34 23.33
N ILE A 392 10.11 -15.30 24.16
CA ILE A 392 9.04 -14.38 24.51
C ILE A 392 9.57 -12.95 24.41
N VAL A 393 8.93 -12.14 23.56
CA VAL A 393 9.27 -10.74 23.33
C VAL A 393 8.21 -9.87 24.00
N ARG A 394 8.54 -9.34 25.19
CA ARG A 394 7.65 -8.41 25.89
C ARG A 394 7.91 -6.99 25.43
N LEU A 395 6.86 -6.30 25.00
CA LEU A 395 6.99 -4.94 24.48
C LEU A 395 7.52 -3.98 25.55
N LYS A 396 7.13 -4.17 26.82
CA LYS A 396 7.55 -3.31 27.95
C LYS A 396 9.06 -3.32 28.23
N GLU A 397 9.76 -4.36 27.80
CA GLU A 397 11.22 -4.47 28.00
C GLU A 397 12.01 -3.68 26.94
N ILE A 398 11.34 -3.34 25.84
CA ILE A 398 11.93 -2.70 24.66
C ILE A 398 11.41 -1.27 24.51
N PHE A 399 10.15 -1.04 24.86
CA PHE A 399 9.45 0.22 24.75
C PHE A 399 8.77 0.57 26.07
N THR A 400 9.11 1.74 26.63
CA THR A 400 8.49 2.24 27.87
C THR A 400 7.21 3.01 27.54
N PRO A 401 6.02 2.51 27.93
CA PRO A 401 4.76 3.21 27.68
C PRO A 401 4.72 4.59 28.35
N GLY A 402 4.06 5.56 27.72
CA GLY A 402 3.92 6.92 28.27
C GLY A 402 5.10 7.87 27.99
N THR A 403 6.11 7.42 27.24
CA THR A 403 7.23 8.27 26.79
C THR A 403 6.87 9.13 25.57
N LEU A 404 5.83 8.76 24.83
CA LEU A 404 5.37 9.43 23.61
C LEU A 404 4.76 10.80 23.94
N LYS A 405 5.19 11.82 23.18
CA LYS A 405 4.73 13.20 23.31
C LYS A 405 4.38 13.75 21.93
N VAL A 406 3.60 14.83 21.90
CA VAL A 406 3.40 15.64 20.68
C VAL A 406 4.78 15.98 20.10
N PRO A 407 5.04 15.68 18.82
CA PRO A 407 6.30 16.06 18.21
C PRO A 407 6.38 17.60 18.14
N LYS A 408 7.56 18.15 18.41
CA LYS A 408 7.82 19.60 18.37
C LYS A 408 8.72 20.03 17.20
N SER A 409 9.17 19.06 16.41
CA SER A 409 10.09 19.25 15.30
C SER A 409 9.87 18.17 14.24
N HIS A 410 10.32 18.43 13.00
CA HIS A 410 10.27 17.45 11.91
C HIS A 410 11.05 16.17 12.25
N HIS A 411 12.11 16.28 13.07
CA HIS A 411 12.85 15.12 13.55
C HIS A 411 12.00 14.27 14.49
N ALA A 412 11.38 14.90 15.49
CA ALA A 412 10.49 14.22 16.44
C ALA A 412 9.29 13.57 15.74
N LEU A 413 8.76 14.19 14.68
CA LEU A 413 7.71 13.59 13.87
C LEU A 413 8.22 12.35 13.13
N LYS A 414 9.40 12.40 12.51
CA LYS A 414 10.02 11.25 11.85
C LYS A 414 10.25 10.11 12.85
N GLU A 415 10.78 10.41 14.04
CA GLU A 415 10.97 9.41 15.11
C GLU A 415 9.64 8.76 15.50
N LEU A 416 8.58 9.55 15.65
CA LEU A 416 7.25 9.05 15.98
C LEU A 416 6.65 8.17 14.87
N GLU A 417 6.83 8.54 13.60
CA GLU A 417 6.47 7.71 12.45
C GLU A 417 7.24 6.37 12.45
N SER A 418 8.53 6.39 12.77
CA SER A 418 9.34 5.17 12.85
C SER A 418 8.95 4.30 14.05
N ILE A 419 8.66 4.88 15.22
CA ILE A 419 8.11 4.14 16.36
C ILE A 419 6.77 3.50 16.00
N HIS A 420 5.90 4.22 15.27
CA HIS A 420 4.65 3.64 14.77
C HIS A 420 4.91 2.41 13.89
N LYS A 421 5.90 2.45 12.98
CA LYS A 421 6.29 1.28 12.16
C LYS A 421 6.76 0.10 13.02
N VAL A 422 7.57 0.34 14.05
CA VAL A 422 8.03 -0.71 14.98
C VAL A 422 6.85 -1.34 15.74
N LEU A 423 5.87 -0.55 16.17
CA LEU A 423 4.66 -1.06 16.82
C LEU A 423 3.78 -1.86 15.84
N ASP A 424 3.64 -1.41 14.60
CA ASP A 424 2.93 -2.13 13.53
C ASP A 424 3.63 -3.48 13.21
N LEU A 425 4.97 -3.52 13.24
CA LEU A 425 5.76 -4.75 13.13
C LEU A 425 5.53 -5.70 14.31
N TYR A 426 5.50 -5.19 15.55
CA TYR A 426 5.19 -6.02 16.73
C TYR A 426 3.80 -6.65 16.60
N VAL A 427 2.79 -5.86 16.20
CA VAL A 427 1.43 -6.36 15.96
C VAL A 427 1.44 -7.44 14.88
N TRP A 428 2.13 -7.21 13.75
CA TRP A 428 2.26 -8.21 12.68
C TRP A 428 2.88 -9.51 13.19
N LEU A 429 4.01 -9.44 13.91
CA LEU A 429 4.66 -10.62 14.48
C LEU A 429 3.76 -11.33 15.49
N SER A 430 2.97 -10.57 16.25
CA SER A 430 2.05 -11.16 17.22
C SER A 430 0.94 -12.00 16.59
N PHE A 431 0.51 -11.72 15.36
CA PHE A 431 -0.46 -12.57 14.65
C PHE A 431 0.16 -13.88 14.13
N HIS A 432 1.47 -13.92 13.93
CA HIS A 432 2.15 -15.08 13.36
C HIS A 432 2.87 -15.93 14.43
N LEU A 433 3.24 -15.32 15.57
CA LEU A 433 3.92 -15.95 16.71
C LEU A 433 3.18 -15.57 18.01
N GLU A 434 1.91 -15.98 18.12
CA GLU A 434 0.99 -15.52 19.18
C GLU A 434 1.53 -15.76 20.60
N ASP A 435 2.05 -16.95 20.87
CA ASP A 435 2.59 -17.31 22.20
C ASP A 435 3.85 -16.53 22.58
N SER A 436 4.59 -16.04 21.58
CA SER A 436 5.88 -15.38 21.76
C SER A 436 5.78 -13.86 21.81
N PHE A 437 4.69 -13.28 21.32
CA PHE A 437 4.46 -11.83 21.29
C PHE A 437 3.15 -11.50 22.02
N PRO A 438 3.12 -11.63 23.35
CA PRO A 438 1.88 -11.58 24.13
C PRO A 438 1.27 -10.18 24.27
N ASP A 439 2.05 -9.10 24.06
CA ASP A 439 1.62 -7.73 24.36
C ASP A 439 0.90 -7.06 23.15
N ARG A 440 0.11 -7.82 22.38
CA ARG A 440 -0.57 -7.34 21.16
C ARG A 440 -1.48 -6.12 21.42
N GLU A 441 -2.32 -6.19 22.45
CA GLU A 441 -3.23 -5.09 22.81
C GLU A 441 -2.48 -3.83 23.24
N LEU A 442 -1.38 -4.01 23.98
CA LEU A 442 -0.52 -2.89 24.37
C LEU A 442 0.11 -2.25 23.14
N ALA A 443 0.67 -3.05 22.22
CA ALA A 443 1.25 -2.56 20.97
C ALA A 443 0.22 -1.78 20.14
N ALA A 444 -0.98 -2.32 19.99
CA ALA A 444 -2.08 -1.67 19.28
C ALA A 444 -2.49 -0.34 19.95
N SER A 445 -2.58 -0.30 21.28
CA SER A 445 -2.89 0.94 22.01
C SER A 445 -1.83 2.03 21.82
N GLN A 446 -0.54 1.66 21.88
CA GLN A 446 0.56 2.62 21.67
C GLN A 446 0.61 3.07 20.20
N LYS A 447 0.32 2.17 19.26
CA LYS A 447 0.21 2.48 17.82
C LYS A 447 -0.85 3.56 17.59
N ALA A 448 -2.02 3.40 18.19
CA ALA A 448 -3.12 4.37 18.12
C ALA A 448 -2.72 5.73 18.72
N ILE A 449 -2.00 5.73 19.85
CA ILE A 449 -1.46 6.96 20.46
C ILE A 449 -0.46 7.66 19.52
N CYS A 450 0.47 6.91 18.89
CA CYS A 450 1.37 7.47 17.88
C CYS A 450 0.60 8.12 16.74
N SER A 451 -0.39 7.41 16.18
CA SER A 451 -1.22 7.94 15.08
C SER A 451 -1.97 9.21 15.50
N MET A 452 -2.49 9.27 16.73
CA MET A 452 -3.13 10.45 17.28
C MET A 452 -2.16 11.64 17.39
N TRP A 453 -0.94 11.43 17.88
CA TRP A 453 0.05 12.49 17.99
C TRP A 453 0.55 13.00 16.62
N VAL A 454 0.74 12.10 15.64
CA VAL A 454 1.04 12.48 14.24
C VAL A 454 -0.11 13.32 13.68
N TYR A 455 -1.36 12.91 13.90
CA TYR A 455 -2.53 13.67 13.48
C TYR A 455 -2.63 15.05 14.14
N MET A 456 -2.35 15.13 15.45
CA MET A 456 -2.33 16.39 16.18
C MET A 456 -1.29 17.34 15.58
N ASP A 457 -0.07 16.88 15.28
CA ASP A 457 0.97 17.71 14.65
C ASP A 457 0.51 18.29 13.30
N LEU A 458 -0.05 17.45 12.42
CA LEU A 458 -0.61 17.88 11.13
C LEU A 458 -1.69 18.96 11.28
N SER A 459 -2.45 18.91 12.37
CA SER A 459 -3.53 19.85 12.69
C SER A 459 -3.01 21.12 13.39
N PHE A 460 -2.02 20.99 14.29
CA PHE A 460 -1.43 22.08 15.06
C PHE A 460 -0.41 22.92 14.27
N LEU A 461 0.15 22.40 13.18
CA LEU A 461 0.89 23.21 12.19
C LEU A 461 0.07 24.41 11.69
N ALA A 462 -1.26 24.28 11.66
CA ALA A 462 -2.18 25.39 11.38
C ALA A 462 -2.30 26.39 12.54
N TYR A 463 -2.10 25.98 13.80
CA TYR A 463 -2.31 26.81 15.00
C TYR A 463 -1.05 27.50 15.55
N MET A 464 0.13 26.86 15.50
CA MET A 464 1.38 27.54 15.93
C MET A 464 1.81 28.67 14.99
N THR A 465 1.22 28.77 13.81
CA THR A 465 1.39 29.88 12.87
C THR A 465 0.50 31.09 13.18
N PHE A 466 -0.41 31.01 14.16
CA PHE A 466 -1.19 32.17 14.62
C PHE A 466 -0.50 33.00 15.71
N ASN A 467 0.57 32.51 16.35
CA ASN A 467 1.21 33.16 17.50
C ASN A 467 2.75 33.35 17.39
N MET A 468 3.31 33.31 16.19
CA MET A 468 4.62 33.91 15.85
C MET A 468 4.47 34.70 14.57
#